data_AF-A0A2I1HDQ7-F1
#
_entry.id   AF-A0A2I1HDQ7-F1
#
_cell.length_a   1.000
_cell.length_b   1.000
_cell.length_c   1.000
_cell.angle_alpha   90.00
_cell.angle_beta   90.00
_cell.angle_gamma   90.00
#
_symmetry.space_group_name_H-M   'P 1'
#
loop_
_entity.id
_entity.type
_entity.pdbx_description
1 polymer ?
#
loop_
_entity_poly.entity_id
_entity_poly.type
_entity_poly.pdbx_seq_one_letter_code
_entity_poly.pdbx_strand_id
1 'polypeptide(L)'
;MASIREVIVFAAYNRAYGLTDYDTQDTLDKRFEFRKQTVLADKSLTKDEKSYAVKILNKDFDCFKILNNEGIKRICENCHDECLATLY
;
A
#
# COMPACT_ATOMS: atom_id res chain seq x y z
N MET A 1 7.29 -18.69 12.20
CA MET A 1 6.35 -17.82 11.46
C MET A 1 4.97 -18.09 12.00
N ALA A 2 4.28 -17.07 12.51
CA ALA A 2 2.86 -17.20 12.84
C ALA A 2 2.07 -17.37 11.53
N SER A 3 1.00 -18.16 11.56
CA SER A 3 0.06 -18.22 10.45
C SER A 3 -0.58 -16.84 10.27
N ILE A 4 -0.41 -16.24 9.09
CA ILE A 4 -1.01 -14.95 8.75
C ILE A 4 -2.52 -15.18 8.59
N ARG A 5 -3.34 -14.48 9.39
CA ARG A 5 -4.79 -14.55 9.26
C ARG A 5 -5.24 -13.58 8.17
N GLU A 6 -5.23 -14.06 6.93
CA GLU A 6 -5.54 -13.25 5.75
C GLU A 6 -6.86 -12.49 5.87
N VAL A 7 -7.91 -13.10 6.42
CA VAL A 7 -9.22 -12.46 6.62
C VAL A 7 -9.09 -11.17 7.44
N ILE A 8 -8.27 -11.16 8.47
CA ILE A 8 -8.12 -10.00 9.37
C ILE A 8 -7.22 -8.95 8.73
N VAL A 9 -6.19 -9.38 8.01
CA VAL A 9 -5.36 -8.48 7.18
C VAL A 9 -6.23 -7.76 6.15
N PHE A 10 -7.06 -8.49 5.39
CA PHE A 10 -7.95 -7.90 4.40
C PHE A 10 -9.02 -7.01 5.04
N ALA A 11 -9.52 -7.35 6.23
CA ALA A 11 -10.43 -6.48 6.98
C ALA A 11 -9.76 -5.15 7.37
N ALA A 12 -8.53 -5.18 7.90
CA ALA A 12 -7.77 -3.98 8.24
C ALA A 12 -7.41 -3.15 6.99
N TYR A 13 -7.05 -3.81 5.91
CA TYR A 13 -6.82 -3.19 4.60
C TYR A 13 -8.08 -2.47 4.09
N ASN A 14 -9.23 -3.16 4.02
CA ASN A 14 -10.49 -2.57 3.55
C ASN A 14 -10.94 -1.42 4.45
N ARG A 15 -10.73 -1.55 5.77
CA ARG A 15 -10.99 -0.48 6.72
C ARG A 15 -10.12 0.75 6.43
N ALA A 16 -8.83 0.58 6.16
CA ALA A 16 -7.94 1.68 5.82
C ALA A 16 -8.40 2.41 4.54
N TYR A 17 -8.88 1.67 3.53
CA TYR A 17 -9.49 2.27 2.34
C TYR A 17 -10.78 3.01 2.64
N GLY A 18 -11.69 2.42 3.42
CA GLY A 18 -12.96 3.05 3.80
C GLY A 18 -12.80 4.29 4.69
N LEU A 19 -11.72 4.38 5.46
CA LEU A 19 -11.38 5.55 6.27
C LEU A 19 -10.64 6.65 5.48
N THR A 20 -10.27 6.38 4.22
CA THR A 20 -9.56 7.38 3.41
C THR A 20 -10.52 8.48 3.00
N ASP A 21 -10.34 9.66 3.58
CA ASP A 21 -11.00 10.89 3.14
C ASP A 21 -10.25 11.44 1.90
N TYR A 22 -10.94 11.48 0.76
CA TYR A 22 -10.35 11.86 -0.53
C TYR A 22 -10.20 13.38 -0.70
N ASP A 23 -10.91 14.18 0.08
CA ASP A 23 -10.79 15.65 0.06
C ASP A 23 -9.56 16.09 0.88
N THR A 24 -9.27 15.38 1.98
CA THR A 24 -8.11 15.61 2.85
C THR A 24 -6.85 14.95 2.29
N GLN A 25 -6.96 13.69 1.86
CA GLN A 25 -5.87 12.93 1.23
C GLN A 25 -6.04 13.02 -0.30
N ASP A 26 -5.84 14.23 -0.83
CA ASP A 26 -6.08 14.57 -2.23
C ASP A 26 -5.09 13.90 -3.22
N THR A 27 -3.86 13.59 -2.78
CA THR A 27 -2.84 12.93 -3.63
C THR A 27 -2.72 11.43 -3.37
N LEU A 28 -2.25 10.66 -4.37
CA LEU A 28 -1.97 9.23 -4.21
C LEU A 28 -1.00 8.94 -3.07
N ASP A 29 0.11 9.68 -2.96
CA ASP A 29 1.11 9.49 -1.89
C ASP A 29 0.50 9.72 -0.50
N LYS A 30 -0.33 10.76 -0.35
CA LYS A 30 -1.06 11.05 0.90
C LYS A 30 -2.01 9.92 1.28
N ARG A 31 -2.79 9.42 0.32
CA ARG A 31 -3.71 8.28 0.52
C ARG A 31 -2.95 7.03 0.94
N PHE A 32 -1.83 6.75 0.27
CA PHE A 32 -0.99 5.59 0.57
C PHE A 32 -0.41 5.65 1.98
N GLU A 33 0.21 6.77 2.36
CA GLU A 33 0.77 6.93 3.70
C GLU A 33 -0.32 6.89 4.78
N PHE A 34 -1.49 7.51 4.55
CA PHE A 34 -2.62 7.41 5.47
C PHE A 34 -3.07 5.95 5.69
N ARG A 35 -3.26 5.18 4.62
CA ARG A 35 -3.68 3.77 4.70
C ARG A 35 -2.64 2.92 5.42
N LYS A 36 -1.35 3.14 5.12
CA LYS A 36 -0.23 2.48 5.76
C LYS A 36 -0.18 2.75 7.26
N GLN A 37 -0.30 4.01 7.69
CA GLN A 37 -0.35 4.36 9.11
C GLN A 37 -1.56 3.75 9.80
N THR A 38 -2.72 3.74 9.15
CA THR A 38 -3.95 3.12 9.68
C THR A 38 -3.76 1.62 9.96
N VAL A 39 -3.18 0.89 9.00
CA VAL A 39 -2.84 -0.55 9.16
C VAL A 39 -1.80 -0.76 10.26
N LEU A 40 -0.76 0.07 10.33
CA LEU A 40 0.30 -0.04 11.33
C LEU A 40 -0.20 0.26 12.75
N ALA A 41 -1.20 1.15 12.89
CA ALA A 41 -1.83 1.49 14.16
C ALA A 41 -2.84 0.43 14.64
N ASP A 42 -3.29 -0.47 13.77
CA ASP A 42 -4.26 -1.50 14.14
C ASP A 42 -3.68 -2.47 15.18
N LYS A 43 -4.29 -2.49 16.37
CA LYS A 43 -3.85 -3.35 17.49
C LYS A 43 -4.30 -4.81 17.34
N SER A 44 -5.22 -5.11 16.43
CA SER A 44 -5.70 -6.47 16.17
C SER A 44 -4.73 -7.31 15.32
N LEU A 45 -3.80 -6.64 14.64
CA LEU A 45 -2.78 -7.24 13.80
C LEU A 45 -1.47 -7.49 14.56
N THR A 46 -0.89 -8.67 14.33
CA THR A 46 0.49 -8.97 14.72
C THR A 46 1.49 -8.23 13.84
N LYS A 47 2.78 -8.22 14.24
CA LYS A 47 3.85 -7.60 13.44
C LYS A 47 3.97 -8.19 12.04
N ASP A 48 3.85 -9.51 11.92
CA ASP A 48 3.93 -10.21 10.64
C ASP A 48 2.73 -9.88 9.75
N GLU A 49 1.53 -9.83 10.32
CA GLU A 49 0.30 -9.44 9.60
C GLU A 49 0.34 -7.99 9.14
N LYS A 50 0.87 -7.06 9.95
CA LYS A 50 1.09 -5.67 9.55
C LYS A 50 2.04 -5.56 8.37
N SER A 51 3.16 -6.30 8.42
CA SER A 51 4.12 -6.34 7.32
C SER A 51 3.49 -6.87 6.03
N TYR A 52 2.67 -7.92 6.14
CA TYR A 52 1.95 -8.49 5.01
C TYR A 52 0.91 -7.51 4.43
N ALA A 53 0.11 -6.85 5.27
CA ALA A 53 -0.84 -5.83 4.85
C ALA A 53 -0.15 -4.64 4.15
N VAL A 54 0.99 -4.18 4.68
CA VAL A 54 1.79 -3.12 4.05
C VAL A 54 2.36 -3.58 2.70
N LYS A 55 2.76 -4.85 2.57
CA LYS A 55 3.20 -5.39 1.27
C LYS A 55 2.08 -5.35 0.23
N ILE A 56 0.84 -5.65 0.61
CA ILE A 56 -0.32 -5.53 -0.28
C ILE A 56 -0.54 -4.06 -0.68
N LEU A 57 -0.58 -3.15 0.30
CA LEU A 57 -0.74 -1.72 0.04
C LEU A 57 0.31 -1.16 -0.93
N ASN A 58 1.56 -1.59 -0.80
CA ASN A 58 2.63 -1.15 -1.71
C ASN A 58 2.40 -1.63 -3.15
N LYS A 59 1.94 -2.88 -3.34
CA LYS A 59 1.61 -3.39 -4.66
C LYS A 59 0.49 -2.57 -5.30
N ASP A 60 -0.56 -2.28 -4.55
CA ASP A 60 -1.66 -1.46 -5.06
C ASP A 60 -1.20 -0.05 -5.40
N PHE A 61 -0.35 0.54 -4.56
CA PHE A 61 0.19 1.87 -4.79
C PHE A 61 1.02 1.94 -6.08
N ASP A 62 1.90 0.96 -6.31
CA ASP A 62 2.63 0.84 -7.58
C ASP A 62 1.66 0.68 -8.77
N CYS A 63 0.61 -0.14 -8.63
CA CYS A 63 -0.44 -0.25 -9.66
C CYS A 63 -1.14 1.09 -9.93
N PHE A 64 -1.52 1.84 -8.91
CA PHE A 64 -2.17 3.15 -9.07
C PHE A 64 -1.23 4.18 -9.69
N LYS A 65 0.06 4.18 -9.34
CA LYS A 65 1.06 5.03 -9.98
C LYS A 65 1.15 4.76 -11.48
N ILE A 66 1.23 3.49 -11.87
CA ILE A 66 1.25 3.08 -13.28
C ILE A 66 -0.05 3.52 -13.99
N LEU A 67 -1.22 3.21 -13.39
CA LEU A 67 -2.53 3.50 -13.99
C LEU A 67 -2.77 5.00 -14.19
N ASN A 68 -2.38 5.82 -13.22
CA ASN A 68 -2.55 7.27 -13.28
C ASN A 68 -1.39 7.98 -13.99
N ASN A 69 -0.33 7.25 -14.36
CA ASN A 69 0.93 7.81 -14.87
C ASN A 69 1.48 8.91 -13.94
N GLU A 70 1.35 8.70 -12.64
CA GLU A 70 1.71 9.64 -11.57
C GLU A 70 2.94 9.14 -10.80
N GLY A 71 3.83 10.08 -10.46
CA GLY A 71 5.04 9.81 -9.69
C GLY A 71 6.33 9.99 -10.48
N ILE A 72 7.45 9.73 -9.81
CA ILE A 72 8.78 9.85 -10.41
C ILE A 72 9.10 8.53 -11.09
N LYS A 73 9.33 8.59 -12.40
CA LYS A 73 9.84 7.45 -13.16
C LYS A 73 11.26 7.15 -12.70
N ARG A 74 11.57 5.88 -12.47
CA ARG A 74 12.91 5.37 -12.20
C ARG A 74 13.29 4.38 -13.30
N ILE A 75 14.58 4.20 -13.54
CA ILE A 75 15.03 3.10 -14.41
C ILE A 75 14.95 1.82 -13.59
N CYS A 76 14.17 0.84 -14.05
CA CYS A 76 14.11 -0.47 -13.42
C CYS A 76 15.46 -1.19 -13.58
N GLU A 77 16.09 -1.64 -12.49
CA GLU A 77 17.36 -2.37 -12.57
C GLU A 77 17.24 -3.71 -13.31
N ASN A 78 16.05 -4.31 -13.30
CA ASN A 78 15.81 -5.58 -13.97
C ASN A 78 15.49 -5.40 -15.46
N CYS A 79 14.64 -4.42 -15.78
CA CYS A 79 14.13 -4.21 -17.14
C CYS A 79 14.95 -3.18 -17.95
N HIS A 80 15.74 -2.34 -17.28
CA HIS A 80 16.49 -1.21 -17.85
C HIS A 80 15.62 -0.11 -18.53
N ASP A 81 14.31 -0.16 -18.34
CA ASP A 81 13.35 0.82 -18.85
C ASP A 81 12.83 1.75 -17.74
N GLU A 82 12.29 2.91 -18.13
CA GLU A 82 11.56 3.80 -17.23
C GLU A 82 10.31 3.11 -16.68
N CYS A 83 10.23 2.95 -15.36
CA CYS A 83 9.07 2.42 -14.66
C CYS A 83 8.65 3.34 -13.52
N LEU A 84 7.35 3.31 -13.20
CA LEU A 84 6.77 4.03 -12.06
C LEU A 84 6.68 3.16 -10.79
N ALA A 85 6.85 1.84 -10.93
CA ALA A 85 6.73 0.89 -9.83
C ALA A 85 8.03 0.67 -9.07
N THR A 86 7.92 0.44 -7.77
CA THR A 86 9.04 0.24 -6.86
C THR A 86 9.31 -1.24 -6.56
N LEU A 87 8.26 -2.07 -6.56
CA LEU A 87 8.30 -3.46 -6.09
C LEU A 87 7.89 -4.51 -7.15
N TYR A 88 7.70 -4.09 -8.41
CA TYR A 88 7.41 -4.98 -9.55
C TYR A 88 8.63 -5.18 -10.44
#